data_AF-A0A9D8LTC5-F1
#
_entry.id   AF-A0A9D8LTC5-F1
#
_cell.length_a   1.000
_cell.length_b   1.000
_cell.length_c   1.000
_cell.angle_alpha   90.00
_cell.angle_beta   90.00
_cell.angle_gamma   90.00
#
_symmetry.space_group_name_H-M   'P 1'
#
loop_
_entity.id
_entity.type
_entity.pdbx_description
1 polymer ?
#
loop_
_entity_poly.entity_id
_entity_poly.type
_entity_poly.pdbx_seq_one_letter_code
_entity_poly.pdbx_strand_id
1 'polypeptide(L)'
;MYITARIKADKIFHGYDEDLNPVVTDHPPREFVEKVIKLDRILSFTEKYIFIECPHDTVQTWEYEGSLEDIKSKLQAAKLLLA
;
A
#
# COMPACT_ATOMS: atom_id res chain seq x y z
N MET A 1 7.25 -11.45 8.13
CA MET A 1 8.20 -11.13 7.04
C MET A 1 8.03 -9.67 6.65
N TYR A 2 9.06 -9.05 6.09
CA TYR A 2 9.06 -7.64 5.72
C TYR A 2 9.53 -7.46 4.27
N ILE A 3 9.08 -6.41 3.61
CA ILE A 3 9.59 -5.95 2.31
C ILE A 3 10.10 -4.51 2.43
N THR A 4 11.02 -4.12 1.55
CA THR A 4 11.32 -2.71 1.31
C THR A 4 10.66 -2.26 0.02
N ALA A 5 10.16 -1.03 0.01
CA ALA A 5 9.66 -0.37 -1.19
C ALA A 5 9.93 1.12 -1.10
N ARG A 6 10.22 1.75 -2.24
CA ARG A 6 10.19 3.20 -2.36
C ARG A 6 8.77 3.62 -2.65
N ILE A 7 8.17 4.38 -1.74
CA ILE A 7 6.76 4.72 -1.76
C ILE A 7 6.52 6.22 -1.61
N LYS A 8 5.38 6.67 -2.13
CA LYS A 8 4.84 8.01 -1.91
C LYS A 8 3.42 7.86 -1.35
N ALA A 9 3.20 8.34 -0.14
CA ALA A 9 1.87 8.28 0.46
C ALA A 9 0.90 9.15 -0.33
N ASP A 10 -0.23 8.58 -0.72
CA ASP A 10 -1.24 9.25 -1.55
C ASP A 10 -2.43 9.66 -0.66
N LYS A 11 -3.17 8.68 -0.12
CA LYS A 11 -4.39 8.93 0.65
C LYS A 11 -4.46 8.09 1.92
N ILE A 12 -5.11 8.64 2.95
CA ILE A 12 -5.52 7.93 4.16
C ILE A 12 -7.03 7.80 4.18
N PHE A 13 -7.52 6.58 4.34
CA PHE A 13 -8.93 6.23 4.48
C PHE A 13 -9.24 5.96 5.95
N HIS A 14 -10.19 6.70 6.50
CA HIS A 14 -10.60 6.63 7.91
C HIS A 14 -11.92 5.86 8.13
N GLY A 15 -12.48 5.26 7.08
CA GLY A 15 -13.80 4.63 7.09
C GLY A 15 -14.82 5.45 6.31
N TYR A 16 -16.10 5.35 6.71
CA TYR A 16 -17.23 6.03 6.06
C TYR A 16 -17.92 6.96 7.05
N ASP A 17 -18.48 8.08 6.55
CA ASP A 17 -19.35 8.96 7.32
C ASP A 17 -20.78 8.41 7.45
N GLU A 18 -21.66 9.17 8.11
CA GLU A 18 -23.07 8.78 8.33
C GLU A 18 -23.85 8.55 7.03
N ASP A 19 -23.40 9.16 5.92
CA ASP A 19 -24.01 9.06 4.59
C ASP A 19 -23.34 7.99 3.70
N LEU A 20 -22.46 7.15 4.28
CA LEU A 20 -21.67 6.13 3.58
C LEU A 20 -20.66 6.70 2.57
N ASN A 21 -20.24 7.95 2.70
CA ASN A 21 -19.14 8.49 1.90
C ASN A 21 -17.79 8.19 2.57
N PRO A 22 -16.75 7.85 1.81
CA PRO A 22 -15.44 7.57 2.38
C PRO A 22 -14.81 8.85 2.95
N VAL A 23 -14.38 8.79 4.20
CA VAL A 23 -13.63 9.86 4.87
C VAL A 23 -12.16 9.72 4.49
N VAL A 24 -11.69 10.61 3.60
CA VAL A 24 -10.33 10.55 3.02
C VAL A 24 -9.55 11.81 3.34
N THR A 25 -8.31 11.63 3.78
CA THR A 25 -7.33 12.72 3.92
C THR A 25 -6.26 12.57 2.84
N ASP A 26 -6.08 13.60 2.02
CA ASP A 26 -4.97 13.67 1.09
C ASP A 26 -3.66 13.94 1.83
N HIS A 27 -2.61 13.20 1.48
CA HIS A 27 -1.28 13.50 1.96
C HIS A 27 -0.63 14.55 1.03
N PRO A 28 0.04 15.60 1.54
CA PRO A 28 0.76 16.52 0.68
C PRO A 28 1.80 15.77 -0.16
N PRO A 29 2.02 16.19 -1.42
CA PRO A 29 2.94 15.52 -2.33
C PRO A 29 4.34 15.47 -1.71
N ARG A 30 4.87 14.25 -1.60
CA ARG A 30 6.21 13.96 -1.11
C ARG A 30 7.02 13.29 -2.22
N GLU A 31 8.33 13.40 -2.13
CA GLU A 31 9.21 12.55 -2.92
C GLU A 31 9.04 11.08 -2.50
N PHE A 32 9.43 10.15 -3.37
CA PHE A 32 9.51 8.74 -3.02
C PHE A 32 10.52 8.54 -1.89
N VAL A 33 10.08 7.89 -0.82
CA VAL A 33 10.91 7.54 0.34
C VAL A 33 10.97 6.03 0.49
N GLU A 34 12.12 5.52 0.94
CA GLU A 34 12.24 4.10 1.26
C GLU A 34 11.51 3.76 2.57
N LYS A 35 10.74 2.68 2.55
CA LYS A 35 10.05 2.15 3.73
C LYS A 35 10.25 0.65 3.86
N VAL A 36 10.44 0.20 5.10
CA VAL A 36 10.32 -1.21 5.50
C VAL A 36 8.89 -1.46 5.95
N ILE A 37 8.25 -2.46 5.36
CA ILE A 37 6.81 -2.74 5.51
C ILE A 37 6.63 -4.20 5.90
N LYS A 38 5.82 -4.45 6.94
CA LYS A 38 5.46 -5.82 7.33
C LYS A 38 4.48 -6.39 6.30
N LEU A 39 4.76 -7.57 5.78
CA LEU A 39 4.00 -8.15 4.67
C LEU A 39 2.52 -8.41 5.03
N ASP A 40 2.22 -8.76 6.28
CA ASP A 40 0.86 -9.02 6.76
C ASP A 40 -0.03 -7.77 6.80
N ARG A 41 0.54 -6.58 6.71
CA ARG A 41 -0.20 -5.31 6.61
C ARG A 41 -0.63 -5.00 5.18
N ILE A 42 -0.12 -5.73 4.18
CA ILE A 42 -0.38 -5.44 2.77
C ILE A 42 -1.67 -6.15 2.37
N LEU A 43 -2.65 -5.37 1.93
CA LEU A 43 -3.95 -5.89 1.51
C LEU A 43 -3.93 -6.31 0.04
N SER A 44 -3.36 -5.45 -0.82
CA SER A 44 -3.26 -5.72 -2.25
C SER A 44 -2.21 -4.83 -2.93
N PHE A 45 -1.77 -5.27 -4.11
CA PHE A 45 -0.98 -4.50 -5.05
C PHE A 45 -1.78 -4.27 -6.32
N THR A 46 -1.58 -3.10 -6.92
CA THR A 46 -2.06 -2.74 -8.26
C THR A 46 -0.88 -2.20 -9.08
N GLU A 47 -1.11 -1.80 -10.33
CA GLU A 47 -0.04 -1.25 -11.17
C GLU A 47 0.64 -0.02 -10.56
N LYS A 48 -0.13 0.81 -9.85
CA LYS A 48 0.40 2.07 -9.28
C LYS A 48 0.46 2.07 -7.77
N TYR A 49 -0.40 1.32 -7.09
CA TYR A 49 -0.61 1.46 -5.67
C TYR A 49 -0.38 0.17 -4.89
N ILE A 50 0.16 0.32 -3.69
CA ILE A 50 0.07 -0.64 -2.59
C ILE A 50 -1.02 -0.17 -1.62
N PHE A 51 -1.93 -1.08 -1.27
CA PHE A 51 -2.93 -0.88 -0.24
C PHE A 51 -2.43 -1.50 1.06
N ILE A 52 -2.38 -0.69 2.11
CA ILE A 52 -1.81 -1.10 3.39
C ILE A 52 -2.77 -0.79 4.54
N GLU A 53 -2.94 -1.76 5.41
CA GLU A 53 -3.59 -1.60 6.70
C GLU A 53 -2.66 -0.85 7.67
N CYS A 54 -3.24 0.12 8.36
CA CYS A 54 -2.59 0.97 9.32
C CYS A 54 -3.25 0.85 10.70
N PRO A 55 -2.54 1.26 11.77
CA PRO A 55 -3.14 1.31 13.09
C PRO A 55 -4.45 2.11 13.09
N HIS A 56 -5.30 1.82 14.09
CA HIS A 56 -6.60 2.47 14.26
C HIS A 56 -7.57 2.23 13.09
N ASP A 57 -7.55 1.02 12.53
CA ASP A 57 -8.46 0.56 11.49
C ASP A 57 -8.47 1.46 10.23
N THR A 58 -7.33 2.07 9.93
CA THR A 58 -7.17 2.91 8.73
C THR A 58 -6.52 2.13 7.60
N VAL A 59 -6.84 2.50 6.36
CA VAL A 59 -6.17 1.98 5.17
C VAL A 59 -5.48 3.14 4.47
N GLN A 60 -4.32 2.90 3.88
CA GLN A 60 -3.64 3.89 3.05
C GLN A 60 -3.35 3.34 1.66
N THR A 61 -3.41 4.22 0.67
CA THR A 61 -2.86 3.97 -0.66
C THR A 61 -1.53 4.68 -0.77
N TRP A 62 -0.49 3.95 -1.16
CA TRP A 62 0.80 4.54 -1.50
C TRP A 62 1.15 4.21 -2.95
N GLU A 63 1.65 5.18 -3.70
CA GLU A 63 2.32 4.89 -4.95
C GLU A 63 3.66 4.20 -4.65
N TYR A 64 4.09 3.27 -5.50
CA TYR A 64 5.41 2.63 -5.37
C TYR A 64 6.19 2.71 -6.70
N GLU A 65 7.51 2.68 -6.61
CA GLU A 65 8.36 2.60 -7.80
C GLU A 65 8.51 1.15 -8.29
N GLY A 66 8.23 0.94 -9.58
CA GLY A 66 8.31 -0.36 -10.26
C GLY A 66 7.01 -0.69 -11.00
N SER A 67 6.88 -1.95 -11.41
CA SER A 67 5.65 -2.49 -12.01
C SER A 67 5.00 -3.56 -11.12
N LEU A 68 3.72 -3.87 -11.38
CA LEU A 68 3.04 -4.96 -10.70
C LEU A 68 3.72 -6.31 -10.96
N GLU A 69 4.27 -6.49 -12.16
CA GLU A 69 4.96 -7.73 -12.54
C GLU A 69 6.27 -7.92 -11.77
N ASP A 70 7.00 -6.85 -11.48
CA ASP A 70 8.19 -6.91 -10.62
C ASP A 70 7.84 -7.39 -9.21
N ILE A 71 6.70 -6.93 -8.68
CA ILE A 71 6.21 -7.34 -7.36
C ILE A 71 5.76 -8.80 -7.39
N LYS A 72 4.97 -9.19 -8.40
CA LYS A 72 4.53 -10.59 -8.55
C LYS A 72 5.73 -11.54 -8.62
N SER A 73 6.74 -11.19 -9.40
CA SER A 73 7.97 -11.97 -9.53
C SER A 73 8.69 -12.14 -8.19
N LYS A 74 8.83 -11.06 -7.41
CA LYS A 74 9.43 -11.11 -6.07
C LYS A 74 8.62 -11.96 -5.09
N LEU A 75 7.29 -11.81 -5.10
CA LEU A 75 6.40 -12.59 -4.25
C LEU A 75 6.42 -14.08 -4.61
N GLN A 76 6.43 -14.43 -5.90
CA GLN A 76 6.56 -15.82 -6.37
C GLN A 76 7.90 -16.43 -5.96
N ALA A 77 9.01 -15.71 -6.17
CA ALA A 77 10.35 -16.17 -5.76
C ALA A 77 10.43 -16.45 -4.25
N ALA A 78 9.73 -15.66 -3.44
CA ALA A 78 9.61 -15.84 -2.00
C ALA A 78 8.52 -16.84 -1.57
N LYS A 79 7.80 -17.47 -2.52
CA LYS A 79 6.69 -18.42 -2.29
C LYS A 79 5.51 -17.81 -1.53
N LEU A 80 5.18 -16.57 -1.82
CA LEU A 80 4.09 -15.79 -1.18
C LEU A 80 2.91 -15.52 -2.09
N LEU A 81 3.07 -15.76 -3.39
CA LEU A 81 2.01 -15.64 -4.38
C LEU A 81 1.76 -17.01 -4.99
N LEU A 82 0.50 -17.46 -4.91
CA LEU A 82 0.03 -18.60 -5.69
C LEU A 82 -0.28 -18.08 -7.09
N ALA A 83 0.36 -18.68 -8.10
CA ALA A 83 0.19 -18.35 -9.50
C ALA A 83 -0.94 -19.15 -10.14
#